data_AF-A0A655JDZ7-F1
#
_entry.id   AF-A0A655JDZ7-F1
#
_cell.length_a   1.000
_cell.length_b   1.000
_cell.length_c   1.000
_cell.angle_alpha   90.00
_cell.angle_beta   90.00
_cell.angle_gamma   90.00
#
_symmetry.space_group_name_H-M   'P 1'
#
loop_
_entity.id
_entity.type
_entity.pdbx_description
1 polymer ?
#
loop_
_entity_poly.entity_id
_entity_poly.type
_entity_poly.pdbx_seq_one_letter_code
_entity_poly.pdbx_strand_id
1 'polypeptide(L)'
;MGFQNTGFGNSGAGNTGFFNAGDSNTGFANAGNVNTGFFNGGDINTGGFNGGNVNTGFGSALTQAGANSGFGNLGTGNSGWGNSDPSGTGNSGFFNTGNGNSGFSNAGPAMLPGFNSGFANIGSFNAGIANSGNNLAGISNSGDDSSGAVNSGSQNSGAFNAGVGLSGFFR
;
A
#
# COMPACT_ATOMS: atom_id res chain seq x y z
N MET A 1 -17.16 39.49 -1.84
CA MET A 1 -17.87 38.32 -1.31
C MET A 1 -16.93 37.64 -0.33
N GLY A 2 -17.27 37.61 0.95
CA GLY A 2 -16.35 37.27 2.03
C GLY A 2 -16.00 35.79 2.09
N PHE A 3 -14.73 35.50 2.38
CA PHE A 3 -14.29 34.16 2.75
C PHE A 3 -14.73 33.87 4.19
N GLN A 4 -16.01 33.57 4.39
CA GLN A 4 -16.53 33.29 5.72
C GLN A 4 -16.13 31.89 6.17
N ASN A 5 -15.65 31.79 7.39
CA ASN A 5 -15.51 30.51 8.07
C ASN A 5 -16.86 30.11 8.65
N THR A 6 -17.18 28.82 8.59
CA THR A 6 -18.37 28.22 9.22
C THR A 6 -17.93 27.35 10.40
N GLY A 7 -18.47 27.60 11.60
CA GLY A 7 -18.11 26.89 12.84
C GLY A 7 -17.27 27.73 13.81
N PHE A 8 -16.51 27.11 14.70
CA PHE A 8 -15.86 27.79 15.84
C PHE A 8 -14.33 27.67 15.82
N GLY A 9 -13.63 28.75 16.21
CA GLY A 9 -12.18 28.72 16.38
C GLY A 9 -11.37 28.63 15.08
N ASN A 10 -11.98 28.92 13.94
CA ASN A 10 -11.29 28.89 12.64
C ASN A 10 -10.55 30.21 12.36
N SER A 11 -9.33 30.14 11.85
CA SER A 11 -8.49 31.27 11.42
C SER A 11 -8.15 31.13 9.93
N GLY A 12 -8.15 32.25 9.19
CA GLY A 12 -8.02 32.27 7.72
C GLY A 12 -9.38 32.33 7.01
N ALA A 13 -9.49 31.73 5.84
CA ALA A 13 -10.60 31.91 4.90
C ALA A 13 -11.26 30.60 4.47
N GLY A 14 -12.60 30.56 4.45
CA GLY A 14 -13.37 29.46 3.84
C GLY A 14 -13.30 28.12 4.60
N ASN A 15 -12.92 28.12 5.87
CA ASN A 15 -12.86 26.91 6.67
C ASN A 15 -14.24 26.50 7.19
N THR A 16 -14.50 25.20 7.27
CA THR A 16 -15.73 24.63 7.85
C THR A 16 -15.39 23.67 8.98
N GLY A 17 -15.98 23.85 10.17
CA GLY A 17 -15.78 22.99 11.34
C GLY A 17 -15.14 23.70 12.53
N PHE A 18 -14.17 23.05 13.18
CA PHE A 18 -13.62 23.53 14.44
C PHE A 18 -12.09 23.65 14.40
N PHE A 19 -11.56 24.76 14.93
CA PHE A 19 -10.13 24.94 15.18
C PHE A 19 -9.22 24.80 13.95
N ASN A 20 -9.72 25.08 12.75
CA ASN A 20 -8.89 25.03 11.54
C ASN A 20 -8.10 26.33 11.35
N ALA A 21 -6.84 26.22 10.95
CA ALA A 21 -5.95 27.36 10.67
C ALA A 21 -5.42 27.31 9.23
N GLY A 22 -5.56 28.40 8.50
CA GLY A 22 -5.24 28.49 7.06
C GLY A 22 -6.54 28.55 6.23
N ASP A 23 -6.53 28.06 4.99
CA ASP A 23 -7.64 28.28 4.06
C ASP A 23 -8.31 27.00 3.56
N SER A 24 -9.64 27.07 3.40
CA SER A 24 -10.47 26.01 2.78
C SER A 24 -10.37 24.63 3.44
N ASN A 25 -10.11 24.57 4.74
CA ASN A 25 -10.10 23.30 5.48
C ASN A 25 -11.50 22.90 5.94
N THR A 26 -11.79 21.60 5.95
CA THR A 26 -13.05 21.05 6.46
C THR A 26 -12.78 20.01 7.55
N GLY A 27 -13.34 20.20 8.75
CA GLY A 27 -13.25 19.23 9.86
C GLY A 27 -12.68 19.84 11.14
N PHE A 28 -11.79 19.11 11.82
CA PHE A 28 -11.30 19.44 13.17
C PHE A 28 -9.78 19.65 13.23
N ALA A 29 -9.33 20.80 13.70
CA ALA A 29 -7.92 21.07 14.00
C ALA A 29 -6.96 20.79 12.83
N ASN A 30 -7.32 21.20 11.61
CA ASN A 30 -6.40 21.14 10.47
C ASN A 30 -5.60 22.45 10.36
N ALA A 31 -4.32 22.35 9.99
CA ALA A 31 -3.41 23.48 9.79
C ALA A 31 -2.84 23.45 8.36
N GLY A 32 -2.83 24.60 7.68
CA GLY A 32 -2.46 24.72 6.26
C GLY A 32 -3.70 24.85 5.39
N ASN A 33 -3.72 24.33 4.15
CA ASN A 33 -4.79 24.60 3.21
C ASN A 33 -5.44 23.36 2.59
N VAL A 34 -6.74 23.45 2.29
CA VAL A 34 -7.48 22.43 1.52
C VAL A 34 -7.43 21.03 2.18
N ASN A 35 -7.36 20.97 3.51
CA ASN A 35 -7.39 19.70 4.23
C ASN A 35 -8.83 19.30 4.60
N THR A 36 -9.14 18.01 4.55
CA THR A 36 -10.42 17.44 4.99
C THR A 36 -10.21 16.36 6.05
N GLY A 37 -10.87 16.47 7.20
CA GLY A 37 -10.81 15.48 8.28
C GLY A 37 -10.25 16.08 9.58
N PHE A 38 -9.31 15.40 10.26
CA PHE A 38 -8.84 15.84 11.58
C PHE A 38 -7.33 15.84 11.77
N PHE A 39 -6.80 16.85 12.44
CA PHE A 39 -5.37 16.94 12.81
C PHE A 39 -4.42 16.78 11.61
N ASN A 40 -4.77 17.31 10.44
CA ASN A 40 -3.86 17.35 9.29
C ASN A 40 -3.05 18.65 9.31
N GLY A 41 -1.76 18.56 8.97
CA GLY A 41 -0.83 19.68 8.82
C GLY A 41 -0.22 19.71 7.42
N GLY A 42 -0.20 20.88 6.77
CA GLY A 42 0.24 21.05 5.38
C GLY A 42 -0.95 21.24 4.44
N ASP A 43 -0.83 20.81 3.18
CA ASP A 43 -1.81 21.15 2.14
C ASP A 43 -2.41 19.91 1.44
N ILE A 44 -3.71 19.96 1.10
CA ILE A 44 -4.40 18.97 0.27
C ILE A 44 -4.37 17.57 0.91
N ASN A 45 -4.58 17.47 2.22
CA ASN A 45 -4.68 16.17 2.91
C ASN A 45 -6.14 15.76 3.17
N THR A 46 -6.46 14.47 3.09
CA THR A 46 -7.76 13.92 3.48
C THR A 46 -7.60 12.77 4.47
N GLY A 47 -8.35 12.78 5.58
CA GLY A 47 -8.28 11.77 6.64
C GLY A 47 -7.78 12.38 7.95
N GLY A 48 -6.73 11.84 8.57
CA GLY A 48 -6.25 12.46 9.80
C GLY A 48 -4.85 12.12 10.29
N PHE A 49 -4.31 12.99 11.14
CA PHE A 49 -2.92 12.91 11.60
C PHE A 49 -1.90 12.87 10.45
N ASN A 50 -2.19 13.53 9.33
CA ASN A 50 -1.24 13.67 8.23
C ASN A 50 -0.41 14.94 8.38
N GLY A 51 0.86 14.89 7.99
CA GLY A 51 1.82 15.96 7.88
C GLY A 51 2.37 16.01 6.45
N GLY A 52 2.65 17.21 5.94
CA GLY A 52 3.07 17.42 4.55
C GLY A 52 1.88 17.58 3.61
N ASN A 53 2.05 17.27 2.33
CA ASN A 53 1.05 17.56 1.30
C ASN A 53 0.54 16.32 0.57
N VAL A 54 -0.69 16.40 0.04
CA VAL A 54 -1.30 15.41 -0.88
C VAL A 54 -1.45 14.02 -0.26
N ASN A 55 -1.63 13.93 1.06
CA ASN A 55 -1.85 12.66 1.74
C ASN A 55 -3.34 12.31 1.81
N THR A 56 -3.71 11.09 1.47
CA THR A 56 -5.03 10.55 1.83
C THR A 56 -4.88 9.44 2.89
N GLY A 57 -5.86 9.26 3.77
CA GLY A 57 -5.77 8.30 4.88
C GLY A 57 -5.23 8.88 6.18
N PHE A 58 -4.45 8.09 6.93
CA PHE A 58 -4.11 8.40 8.32
C PHE A 58 -2.63 8.17 8.65
N GLY A 59 -2.05 9.11 9.42
CA GLY A 59 -0.73 8.95 10.03
C GLY A 59 0.44 9.08 9.06
N SER A 60 0.29 9.83 7.96
CA SER A 60 1.40 10.13 7.05
C SER A 60 2.22 11.30 7.60
N ALA A 61 3.50 11.16 7.91
CA ALA A 61 4.28 12.26 8.51
C ALA A 61 4.96 13.20 7.50
N LEU A 62 4.99 12.84 6.22
CA LEU A 62 5.71 13.52 5.15
C LEU A 62 4.83 13.68 3.91
N THR A 63 5.18 14.62 3.03
CA THR A 63 4.57 14.76 1.70
C THR A 63 4.80 13.51 0.88
N GLN A 64 3.71 12.88 0.42
CA GLN A 64 3.79 11.76 -0.51
C GLN A 64 3.84 12.28 -1.96
N ALA A 65 4.58 11.60 -2.83
CA ALA A 65 4.63 11.95 -4.25
C ALA A 65 3.31 11.68 -5.01
N GLY A 66 2.32 11.09 -4.33
CA GLY A 66 1.02 10.69 -4.86
C GLY A 66 0.16 10.09 -3.76
N ALA A 67 -1.14 9.89 -4.02
CA ALA A 67 -2.09 9.48 -2.99
C ALA A 67 -1.85 8.05 -2.49
N ASN A 68 -1.69 7.87 -1.18
CA ASN A 68 -1.93 6.59 -0.49
C ASN A 68 -3.27 6.64 0.26
N SER A 69 -3.87 5.51 0.60
CA SER A 69 -5.05 5.43 1.46
C SER A 69 -4.86 4.41 2.59
N GLY A 70 -5.52 4.62 3.73
CA GLY A 70 -5.32 3.79 4.93
C GLY A 70 -4.21 4.34 5.83
N PHE A 71 -3.44 3.47 6.50
CA PHE A 71 -2.55 3.85 7.60
C PHE A 71 -1.09 3.55 7.27
N GLY A 72 -0.18 4.50 7.55
CA GLY A 72 1.26 4.24 7.61
C GLY A 72 1.90 3.67 6.34
N ASN A 73 1.36 3.99 5.17
CA ASN A 73 1.96 3.57 3.90
C ASN A 73 3.13 4.49 3.50
N LEU A 74 4.17 3.91 2.91
CA LEU A 74 5.34 4.61 2.38
C LEU A 74 5.37 4.50 0.84
N GLY A 75 5.58 5.63 0.16
CA GLY A 75 5.57 5.70 -1.31
C GLY A 75 4.26 6.25 -1.86
N THR A 76 3.83 5.78 -3.03
CA THR A 76 2.60 6.27 -3.70
C THR A 76 1.70 5.13 -4.18
N GLY A 77 0.39 5.39 -4.27
CA GLY A 77 -0.60 4.44 -4.79
C GLY A 77 -0.96 3.30 -3.84
N ASN A 78 -0.47 3.32 -2.60
CA ASN A 78 -0.71 2.24 -1.64
C ASN A 78 -2.09 2.36 -0.97
N SER A 79 -2.71 1.22 -0.67
CA SER A 79 -3.98 1.14 0.04
C SER A 79 -3.93 0.08 1.16
N GLY A 80 -4.45 0.42 2.34
CA GLY A 80 -4.46 -0.48 3.50
C GLY A 80 -3.46 -0.05 4.57
N TRP A 81 -2.70 -0.99 5.15
CA TRP A 81 -1.84 -0.72 6.31
C TRP A 81 -0.38 -1.08 6.06
N GLY A 82 0.52 -0.11 6.25
CA GLY A 82 1.95 -0.37 6.36
C GLY A 82 2.61 -0.86 5.08
N ASN A 83 2.05 -0.56 3.91
CA ASN A 83 2.67 -0.97 2.65
C ASN A 83 3.81 -0.02 2.26
N SER A 84 4.79 -0.52 1.51
CA SER A 84 5.96 0.24 1.05
C SER A 84 6.19 0.03 -0.44
N ASP A 85 5.92 1.05 -1.26
CA ASP A 85 6.20 1.07 -2.71
C ASP A 85 6.96 2.35 -3.10
N PRO A 86 8.30 2.33 -3.12
CA PRO A 86 9.10 3.48 -3.51
C PRO A 86 8.93 3.90 -4.98
N SER A 87 8.38 3.04 -5.83
CA SER A 87 8.34 3.22 -7.29
C SER A 87 6.97 3.66 -7.82
N GLY A 88 5.92 3.53 -7.01
CA GLY A 88 4.61 4.13 -7.25
C GLY A 88 3.63 3.33 -8.10
N THR A 89 3.75 2.01 -8.14
CA THR A 89 2.74 1.12 -8.75
C THR A 89 1.55 0.83 -7.83
N GLY A 90 1.72 1.03 -6.53
CA GLY A 90 0.73 0.84 -5.48
C GLY A 90 0.63 -0.60 -5.00
N ASN A 91 0.69 -0.79 -3.68
CA ASN A 91 0.33 -2.04 -3.03
C ASN A 91 -1.08 -1.97 -2.41
N SER A 92 -1.73 -3.11 -2.21
CA SER A 92 -3.02 -3.20 -1.51
C SER A 92 -3.00 -4.26 -0.41
N GLY A 93 -3.57 -3.93 0.75
CA GLY A 93 -3.66 -4.83 1.91
C GLY A 93 -2.69 -4.44 3.03
N PHE A 94 -1.92 -5.40 3.53
CA PHE A 94 -1.17 -5.26 4.77
C PHE A 94 0.31 -5.59 4.57
N PHE A 95 1.18 -4.66 4.97
CA PHE A 95 2.64 -4.87 5.07
C PHE A 95 3.31 -5.40 3.80
N ASN A 96 2.77 -5.09 2.62
CA ASN A 96 3.43 -5.47 1.38
C ASN A 96 4.60 -4.53 1.08
N THR A 97 5.69 -5.08 0.52
CA THR A 97 6.87 -4.32 0.11
C THR A 97 7.20 -4.56 -1.36
N GLY A 98 7.68 -3.53 -2.05
CA GLY A 98 7.92 -3.56 -3.48
C GLY A 98 6.68 -3.14 -4.26
N ASN A 99 6.52 -3.70 -5.46
CA ASN A 99 5.66 -3.11 -6.47
C ASN A 99 4.40 -3.95 -6.74
N GLY A 100 3.21 -3.34 -6.68
CA GLY A 100 2.00 -3.93 -7.23
C GLY A 100 1.43 -5.13 -6.46
N ASN A 101 1.84 -5.35 -5.22
CA ASN A 101 1.42 -6.52 -4.46
C ASN A 101 0.01 -6.34 -3.87
N SER A 102 -0.69 -7.46 -3.69
CA SER A 102 -2.02 -7.53 -3.08
C SER A 102 -2.07 -8.62 -2.00
N GLY A 103 -2.61 -8.28 -0.83
CA GLY A 103 -2.77 -9.22 0.28
C GLY A 103 -1.89 -8.88 1.47
N PHE A 104 -1.21 -9.87 2.05
CA PHE A 104 -0.51 -9.74 3.31
C PHE A 104 0.97 -10.10 3.19
N SER A 105 1.85 -9.16 3.56
CA SER A 105 3.29 -9.37 3.73
C SER A 105 3.99 -9.93 2.49
N ASN A 106 3.51 -9.62 1.28
CA ASN A 106 4.21 -10.01 0.07
C ASN A 106 5.41 -9.09 -0.19
N ALA A 107 6.49 -9.66 -0.71
CA ALA A 107 7.74 -8.96 -1.02
C ALA A 107 8.09 -9.11 -2.50
N GLY A 108 7.84 -8.04 -3.26
CA GLY A 108 8.30 -7.90 -4.64
C GLY A 108 9.71 -7.31 -4.74
N PRO A 109 10.43 -7.54 -5.85
CA PRO A 109 11.63 -6.78 -6.16
C PRO A 109 11.34 -5.26 -6.22
N ALA A 110 12.32 -4.44 -5.83
CA ALA A 110 12.12 -2.99 -5.67
C ALA A 110 12.01 -2.20 -6.99
N MET A 111 12.46 -2.78 -8.11
CA MET A 111 12.52 -2.11 -9.43
C MET A 111 11.84 -2.90 -10.55
N LEU A 112 11.27 -4.07 -10.23
CA LEU A 112 10.51 -4.89 -11.16
C LEU A 112 9.12 -5.09 -10.56
N PRO A 113 8.08 -5.25 -11.37
CA PRO A 113 6.76 -5.48 -10.83
C PRO A 113 6.73 -6.78 -9.99
N GLY A 114 6.39 -6.65 -8.70
CA GLY A 114 6.25 -7.76 -7.78
C GLY A 114 4.96 -8.52 -8.01
N PHE A 115 3.83 -7.80 -8.19
CA PHE A 115 2.52 -8.35 -8.55
C PHE A 115 2.15 -9.67 -7.84
N ASN A 116 2.57 -9.81 -6.59
CA ASN A 116 2.25 -10.99 -5.81
C ASN A 116 0.84 -10.84 -5.23
N SER A 117 0.11 -11.95 -5.16
CA SER A 117 -1.22 -12.02 -4.56
C SER A 117 -1.29 -13.10 -3.48
N GLY A 118 -1.81 -12.75 -2.31
CA GLY A 118 -2.01 -13.68 -1.20
C GLY A 118 -1.12 -13.36 -0.01
N PHE A 119 -0.44 -14.36 0.55
CA PHE A 119 0.25 -14.28 1.82
C PHE A 119 1.74 -14.60 1.69
N ALA A 120 2.60 -13.69 2.14
CA ALA A 120 4.02 -13.94 2.34
C ALA A 120 4.78 -14.47 1.10
N ASN A 121 4.32 -14.12 -0.12
CA ASN A 121 5.04 -14.50 -1.32
C ASN A 121 6.27 -13.59 -1.52
N ILE A 122 7.38 -14.16 -1.98
CA ILE A 122 8.64 -13.48 -2.25
C ILE A 122 9.00 -13.68 -3.73
N GLY A 123 9.34 -12.59 -4.42
CA GLY A 123 9.69 -12.59 -5.84
C GLY A 123 8.61 -11.94 -6.68
N SER A 124 8.29 -12.51 -7.85
CA SER A 124 7.42 -11.83 -8.83
C SER A 124 6.29 -12.72 -9.33
N PHE A 125 5.10 -12.14 -9.53
CA PHE A 125 3.95 -12.82 -10.15
C PHE A 125 3.50 -14.10 -9.42
N ASN A 126 3.69 -14.17 -8.10
CA ASN A 126 3.26 -15.32 -7.33
C ASN A 126 1.82 -15.15 -6.83
N ALA A 127 1.04 -16.23 -6.85
CA ALA A 127 -0.30 -16.29 -6.29
C ALA A 127 -0.41 -17.43 -5.27
N GLY A 128 -0.74 -17.09 -4.02
CA GLY A 128 -0.99 -18.08 -2.97
C GLY A 128 -0.26 -17.77 -1.68
N ILE A 129 0.38 -18.78 -1.08
CA ILE A 129 0.93 -18.71 0.27
C ILE A 129 2.40 -19.09 0.24
N ALA A 130 3.27 -18.19 0.74
CA ALA A 130 4.68 -18.45 1.01
C ALA A 130 5.47 -19.01 -0.19
N ASN A 131 5.11 -18.63 -1.42
CA ASN A 131 5.90 -18.98 -2.58
C ASN A 131 7.16 -18.12 -2.67
N SER A 132 8.28 -18.68 -3.14
CA SER A 132 9.56 -17.99 -3.26
C SER A 132 10.19 -18.20 -4.65
N GLY A 133 10.10 -17.19 -5.50
CA GLY A 133 10.58 -17.22 -6.88
C GLY A 133 9.64 -16.49 -7.81
N ASN A 134 9.48 -16.96 -9.06
CA ASN A 134 8.63 -16.27 -10.04
C ASN A 134 7.55 -17.16 -10.66
N ASN A 135 6.41 -16.55 -10.98
CA ASN A 135 5.28 -17.22 -11.63
C ASN A 135 4.80 -18.48 -10.88
N LEU A 136 4.79 -18.43 -9.55
CA LEU A 136 4.40 -19.56 -8.71
C LEU A 136 2.92 -19.47 -8.32
N ALA A 137 2.22 -20.60 -8.38
CA ALA A 137 0.83 -20.69 -7.93
C ALA A 137 0.65 -21.79 -6.87
N GLY A 138 0.11 -21.44 -5.70
CA GLY A 138 -0.22 -22.41 -4.65
C GLY A 138 0.53 -22.16 -3.35
N ILE A 139 1.06 -23.22 -2.73
CA ILE A 139 1.56 -23.17 -1.34
C ILE A 139 3.01 -23.59 -1.28
N SER A 140 3.88 -22.70 -0.79
CA SER A 140 5.27 -23.00 -0.47
C SER A 140 6.06 -23.62 -1.64
N ASN A 141 5.80 -23.17 -2.87
CA ASN A 141 6.65 -23.53 -3.99
C ASN A 141 7.91 -22.64 -4.00
N SER A 142 9.03 -23.18 -4.46
CA SER A 142 10.25 -22.42 -4.71
C SER A 142 10.85 -22.76 -6.07
N GLY A 143 11.32 -21.75 -6.80
CA GLY A 143 11.81 -21.88 -8.18
C GLY A 143 11.00 -21.00 -9.11
N ASP A 144 10.80 -21.43 -10.35
CA ASP A 144 10.04 -20.65 -11.35
C ASP A 144 8.95 -21.50 -12.00
N ASP A 145 7.87 -20.85 -12.46
CA ASP A 145 6.83 -21.44 -13.31
C ASP A 145 6.23 -22.75 -12.75
N SER A 146 6.03 -22.82 -11.45
CA SER A 146 5.56 -24.03 -10.76
C SER A 146 4.22 -23.82 -10.09
N SER A 147 3.43 -24.89 -10.02
CA SER A 147 2.10 -24.87 -9.40
C SER A 147 1.85 -26.05 -8.47
N GLY A 148 1.04 -25.82 -7.44
CA GLY A 148 0.65 -26.81 -6.45
C GLY A 148 1.28 -26.56 -5.09
N ALA A 149 1.84 -27.57 -4.44
CA ALA A 149 2.26 -27.45 -3.05
C ALA A 149 3.66 -28.02 -2.79
N VAL A 150 4.52 -27.25 -2.13
CA VAL A 150 5.81 -27.73 -1.61
C VAL A 150 6.71 -28.27 -2.74
N ASN A 151 6.66 -27.67 -3.93
CA ASN A 151 7.58 -28.01 -5.02
C ASN A 151 8.87 -27.20 -4.89
N SER A 152 10.01 -27.81 -5.23
CA SER A 152 11.32 -27.16 -5.31
C SER A 152 11.91 -27.33 -6.70
N GLY A 153 12.32 -26.22 -7.32
CA GLY A 153 12.78 -26.18 -8.71
C GLY A 153 11.68 -25.68 -9.65
N SER A 154 11.91 -25.77 -10.95
CA SER A 154 11.11 -25.03 -11.94
C SER A 154 10.19 -25.91 -12.77
N GLN A 155 9.10 -25.34 -13.30
CA GLN A 155 8.18 -26.04 -14.21
C GLN A 155 7.54 -27.30 -13.58
N ASN A 156 7.37 -27.31 -12.26
CA ASN A 156 6.78 -28.43 -11.55
C ASN A 156 5.26 -28.24 -11.36
N SER A 157 4.51 -29.34 -11.39
CA SER A 157 3.08 -29.37 -11.10
C SER A 157 2.72 -30.49 -10.14
N GLY A 158 1.83 -30.24 -9.18
CA GLY A 158 1.46 -31.21 -8.16
C GLY A 158 2.11 -30.89 -6.83
N ALA A 159 2.61 -31.87 -6.08
CA ALA A 159 3.15 -31.60 -4.76
C ALA A 159 4.40 -32.42 -4.40
N PHE A 160 5.28 -31.82 -3.59
CA PHE A 160 6.50 -32.45 -3.10
C PHE A 160 7.44 -32.93 -4.22
N ASN A 161 7.46 -32.24 -5.36
CA ASN A 161 8.40 -32.55 -6.44
C ASN A 161 9.69 -31.72 -6.27
N ALA A 162 10.84 -32.31 -6.56
CA ALA A 162 12.15 -31.67 -6.50
C ALA A 162 12.91 -31.84 -7.82
N GLY A 163 12.92 -30.81 -8.66
CA GLY A 163 13.58 -30.88 -9.96
C GLY A 163 12.99 -29.93 -11.00
N VAL A 164 13.04 -30.34 -12.26
CA VAL A 164 12.54 -29.54 -13.39
C VAL A 164 11.56 -30.36 -14.23
N GLY A 165 10.41 -29.78 -14.54
CA GLY A 165 9.43 -30.38 -15.46
C GLY A 165 8.70 -31.59 -14.89
N LEU A 166 8.64 -31.72 -13.56
CA LEU A 166 8.00 -32.84 -12.90
C LEU A 166 6.50 -32.59 -12.73
N SER A 167 5.70 -33.64 -12.85
CA SER A 167 4.27 -33.61 -12.51
C SER A 167 3.97 -34.63 -11.41
N GLY A 168 2.92 -34.48 -10.62
CA GLY A 168 2.48 -35.50 -9.68
C GLY A 168 2.99 -35.29 -8.25
N PHE A 169 3.37 -36.39 -7.58
CA PHE A 169 3.63 -36.41 -6.15
C PHE A 169 4.94 -37.15 -5.83
N PHE A 170 5.79 -36.54 -5.00
CA PHE A 170 7.09 -37.10 -4.60
C PHE A 170 7.99 -37.51 -5.78
N ARG A 171 8.14 -36.62 -6.78
CA ARG A 171 9.06 -36.85 -7.91
C ARG A 171 10.38 -36.10 -7.76
#